data_AF-A0A962PV07-F1
#
_entry.id   AF-A0A962PV07-F1
#
_cell.length_a   1.000
_cell.length_b   1.000
_cell.length_c   1.000
_cell.angle_alpha   90.00
_cell.angle_beta   90.00
_cell.angle_gamma   90.00
#
_symmetry.space_group_name_H-M   'P 1'
#
loop_
_entity.id
_entity.type
_entity.pdbx_description
1 polymer ?
#
loop_
_entity_poly.entity_id
_entity_poly.type
_entity_poly.pdbx_seq_one_letter_code
_entity_poly.pdbx_strand_id
1 'polypeptide(L)'
;MPTAIAHTLLWAALAAGSAQAAVSPEQAAQLGKTLTPMGAEMAGNADGSIPAWDPNGTPVPAGYVPRTDDYIAPYADEVPLYTITARNWKQYAEHLTVGTQAMFEKYGEDGWEMHVYPSHRGAVRPDWFYANTLKNATGAQLVDDGQRIEGNYPG
;
A
#
# COMPACT_ATOMS: atom_id res chain seq x y z
N MET A 1 27.62 -25.91 -44.39
CA MET A 1 26.80 -24.73 -44.01
C MET A 1 26.72 -24.61 -42.47
N PRO A 2 27.78 -24.20 -41.74
CA PRO A 2 27.69 -24.00 -40.29
C PRO A 2 27.73 -22.52 -39.87
N THR A 3 27.97 -21.58 -40.79
CA THR A 3 28.18 -20.16 -40.49
C THR A 3 26.88 -19.36 -40.29
N ALA A 4 25.72 -19.93 -40.62
CA ALA A 4 24.43 -19.27 -40.46
C ALA A 4 23.89 -19.29 -39.02
N ILE A 5 24.31 -20.26 -38.19
CA ILE A 5 23.82 -20.42 -36.80
C ILE A 5 24.56 -19.47 -35.84
N ALA A 6 25.82 -19.15 -36.14
CA ALA A 6 26.65 -18.26 -35.30
C ALA A 6 26.18 -16.81 -35.29
N HIS A 7 25.52 -16.34 -36.36
CA HIS A 7 25.01 -14.97 -36.46
C HIS A 7 23.66 -14.78 -35.74
N THR A 8 22.86 -15.84 -35.60
CA THR A 8 21.54 -15.80 -34.95
C THR A 8 21.63 -15.71 -33.43
N LEU A 9 22.69 -16.28 -32.84
CA LEU A 9 22.95 -16.21 -31.39
C LEU A 9 23.41 -14.82 -30.93
N LEU A 10 24.05 -14.04 -31.81
CA LEU A 10 24.52 -12.69 -31.47
C LEU A 10 23.37 -11.66 -31.40
N TRP A 11 22.28 -11.88 -32.14
CA TRP A 11 21.10 -11.00 -32.11
C TRP A 11 20.21 -11.21 -30.88
N ALA A 12 20.15 -12.42 -30.32
CA ALA A 12 19.37 -12.70 -29.12
C ALA A 12 19.97 -12.05 -27.84
N ALA A 13 21.29 -11.83 -27.81
CA ALA A 13 21.96 -11.16 -26.69
C ALA A 13 21.72 -9.63 -26.66
N LEU A 14 21.41 -9.02 -27.81
CA LEU A 14 21.05 -7.59 -27.92
C LEU A 14 19.61 -7.28 -27.49
N ALA A 15 18.78 -8.32 -27.29
CA ALA A 15 17.42 -8.21 -26.79
C ALA A 15 17.32 -8.39 -25.26
N ALA A 16 18.44 -8.47 -24.55
CA ALA A 16 18.47 -8.28 -23.11
C ALA A 16 18.15 -6.81 -22.82
N GLY A 17 16.86 -6.48 -22.80
CA GLY A 17 16.37 -5.14 -22.51
C GLY A 17 16.98 -4.65 -21.20
N SER A 18 17.53 -3.44 -21.21
CA SER A 18 17.90 -2.74 -20.00
C SER A 18 16.69 -2.73 -19.08
N ALA A 19 16.79 -3.38 -17.92
CA ALA A 19 15.74 -3.29 -16.92
C ALA A 19 15.75 -1.84 -16.40
N GLN A 20 14.83 -1.02 -16.91
CA GLN A 20 14.64 0.34 -16.43
C GLN A 20 13.99 0.24 -15.05
N ALA A 21 14.79 0.30 -14.00
CA ALA A 21 14.31 0.25 -12.62
C ALA A 21 13.58 1.54 -12.20
N ALA A 22 13.74 2.63 -12.95
CA ALA A 22 13.06 3.90 -12.72
C ALA A 22 11.67 3.93 -13.38
N VAL A 23 10.70 4.55 -12.70
CA VAL A 23 9.37 4.79 -13.27
C VAL A 23 9.46 5.84 -14.39
N SER A 24 8.64 5.69 -15.43
CA SER A 24 8.61 6.67 -16.52
C SER A 24 7.95 7.99 -16.05
N PRO A 25 8.22 9.12 -16.70
CA PRO A 25 7.53 10.38 -16.44
C PRO A 25 6.00 10.24 -16.54
N GLU A 26 5.51 9.43 -17.48
CA GLU A 26 4.08 9.17 -17.68
C GLU A 26 3.45 8.39 -16.51
N GLN A 27 4.21 7.46 -15.93
CA GLN A 27 3.80 6.74 -14.71
C GLN A 27 3.82 7.67 -13.50
N ALA A 28 4.87 8.46 -13.33
CA ALA A 28 4.95 9.46 -12.25
C ALA A 28 3.81 10.49 -12.34
N ALA A 29 3.39 10.86 -13.55
CA ALA A 29 2.28 11.77 -13.79
C ALA A 29 0.90 11.23 -13.39
N GLN A 30 0.79 9.95 -12.98
CA GLN A 30 -0.42 9.36 -12.39
C GLN A 30 -0.60 9.71 -10.91
N LEU A 31 0.47 10.11 -10.22
CA LEU A 31 0.41 10.57 -8.83
C LEU A 31 -0.47 11.82 -8.72
N GLY A 32 -1.44 11.78 -7.83
CA GLY A 32 -2.44 12.85 -7.66
C GLY A 32 -3.54 12.88 -8.74
N LYS A 33 -3.58 11.89 -9.65
CA LYS A 33 -4.66 11.74 -10.65
C LYS A 33 -5.44 10.45 -10.41
N THR A 34 -4.87 9.32 -10.80
CA THR A 34 -5.46 7.98 -10.63
C THR A 34 -4.89 7.28 -9.40
N LEU A 35 -3.66 7.65 -9.03
CA LEU A 35 -3.01 7.26 -7.80
C LEU A 35 -3.09 8.40 -6.78
N THR A 36 -3.15 8.03 -5.50
CA THR A 36 -2.83 8.94 -4.39
C THR A 36 -1.44 9.54 -4.60
N PRO A 37 -1.11 10.67 -3.95
CA PRO A 37 0.25 11.24 -4.02
C PRO A 37 1.36 10.29 -3.55
N MET A 38 0.99 9.21 -2.85
CA MET A 38 1.87 8.15 -2.36
C MET A 38 1.95 6.92 -3.27
N GLY A 39 1.25 6.90 -4.41
CA GLY A 39 1.30 5.81 -5.38
C GLY A 39 0.29 4.68 -5.19
N ALA A 40 -0.54 4.71 -4.15
CA ALA A 40 -1.67 3.77 -4.00
C ALA A 40 -2.83 4.14 -4.93
N GLU A 41 -3.67 3.18 -5.32
CA GLU A 41 -4.90 3.46 -6.07
C GLU A 41 -5.82 4.42 -5.30
N MET A 42 -6.37 5.43 -6.00
CA MET A 42 -7.25 6.42 -5.39
C MET A 42 -8.69 5.92 -5.24
N ALA A 43 -9.15 5.07 -6.17
CA ALA A 43 -10.52 4.56 -6.19
C ALA A 43 -10.80 3.59 -5.03
N GLY A 44 -12.09 3.44 -4.72
CA GLY A 44 -12.59 2.33 -3.90
C GLY A 44 -12.65 1.03 -4.70
N ASN A 45 -12.83 -0.08 -4.01
CA ASN A 45 -12.99 -1.38 -4.68
C ASN A 45 -14.41 -1.56 -5.24
N ALA A 46 -14.58 -2.55 -6.10
CA ALA A 46 -15.82 -2.75 -6.85
C ALA A 46 -17.02 -3.18 -5.97
N ASP A 47 -16.77 -3.88 -4.86
CA ASP A 47 -17.84 -4.35 -3.95
C ASP A 47 -18.26 -3.31 -2.89
N GLY A 48 -17.54 -2.18 -2.81
CA GLY A 48 -17.85 -1.08 -1.91
C GLY A 48 -17.39 -1.25 -0.45
N SER A 49 -16.70 -2.34 -0.10
CA SER A 49 -16.16 -2.56 1.24
C SER A 49 -14.92 -1.70 1.55
N ILE A 50 -14.26 -1.18 0.52
CA ILE A 50 -13.12 -0.26 0.62
C ILE A 50 -13.50 1.04 -0.09
N PRO A 51 -13.65 2.17 0.61
CA PRO A 51 -14.00 3.44 -0.02
C PRO A 51 -12.84 4.01 -0.84
N ALA A 52 -13.11 5.04 -1.64
CA ALA A 52 -12.06 5.86 -2.23
C ALA A 52 -11.19 6.52 -1.15
N TRP A 53 -9.95 6.86 -1.49
CA TRP A 53 -9.07 7.60 -0.59
C TRP A 53 -9.67 8.98 -0.26
N ASP A 54 -9.69 9.34 1.03
CA ASP A 54 -10.19 10.63 1.50
C ASP A 54 -9.00 11.59 1.72
N PRO A 55 -8.84 12.62 0.88
CA PRO A 55 -7.77 13.61 1.03
C PRO A 55 -7.94 14.51 2.26
N ASN A 56 -9.13 14.56 2.88
CA ASN A 56 -9.35 15.31 4.12
C ASN A 56 -8.75 14.60 5.34
N GLY A 57 -8.42 13.32 5.20
CA GLY A 57 -7.78 12.51 6.21
C GLY A 57 -8.72 12.03 7.32
N THR A 58 -8.15 11.31 8.29
CA THR A 58 -8.89 10.86 9.47
C THR A 58 -9.43 12.06 10.25
N PRO A 59 -10.74 12.10 10.60
CA PRO A 59 -11.33 13.18 11.38
C PRO A 59 -10.60 13.37 12.70
N VAL A 60 -10.38 14.63 13.09
CA VAL A 60 -9.82 14.97 14.40
C VAL A 60 -11.00 15.16 15.38
N PRO A 61 -11.14 14.32 16.42
CA PRO A 61 -12.20 14.47 17.41
C PRO A 61 -12.15 15.84 18.10
N ALA A 62 -13.32 16.41 18.41
CA ALA A 62 -13.41 17.73 19.06
C ALA A 62 -12.67 17.82 20.41
N GLY A 63 -12.49 16.69 21.10
CA GLY A 63 -11.76 16.62 22.38
C GLY A 63 -10.26 16.36 22.25
N TYR A 64 -9.72 16.17 21.04
CA TYR A 64 -8.32 15.81 20.86
C TYR A 64 -7.40 16.98 21.28
N VAL A 65 -6.42 16.69 22.13
CA VAL A 65 -5.40 17.66 22.57
C VAL A 65 -4.05 17.27 21.96
N PRO A 66 -3.50 18.08 21.04
CA PRO A 66 -2.20 17.80 20.44
C PRO A 66 -1.08 17.70 21.48
N ARG A 67 -0.09 16.84 21.19
CA ARG A 67 1.11 16.62 22.04
C ARG A 67 0.81 16.06 23.44
N THR A 68 -0.29 15.33 23.56
CA THR A 68 -0.61 14.50 24.71
C THR A 68 -0.63 13.04 24.29
N ASP A 69 -0.59 12.13 25.25
CA ASP A 69 -0.78 10.70 25.01
C ASP A 69 -2.26 10.27 25.08
N ASP A 70 -3.17 11.24 25.21
CA ASP A 70 -4.62 11.03 25.31
C ASP A 70 -5.25 11.00 23.89
N TYR A 71 -5.08 9.87 23.21
CA TYR A 71 -5.69 9.64 21.90
C TYR A 71 -7.19 9.35 22.03
N ILE A 72 -8.00 10.10 21.29
CA ILE A 72 -9.45 9.91 21.20
C ILE A 72 -9.78 9.19 19.91
N ALA A 73 -10.71 8.23 19.96
CA ALA A 73 -11.15 7.49 18.78
C ALA A 73 -11.82 8.43 17.76
N PRO A 74 -11.38 8.43 16.49
CA PRO A 74 -11.99 9.24 15.41
C PRO A 74 -13.40 8.78 15.04
N TYR A 75 -13.72 7.51 15.31
CA TYR A 75 -14.98 6.86 14.96
C TYR A 75 -15.59 6.18 16.19
N ALA A 76 -15.78 6.95 17.27
CA ALA A 76 -16.18 6.42 18.58
C ALA A 76 -17.54 5.69 18.60
N ASP A 77 -18.45 6.10 17.70
CA ASP A 77 -19.80 5.56 17.62
C ASP A 77 -19.93 4.42 16.59
N GLU A 78 -18.84 3.98 15.97
CA GLU A 78 -18.88 2.88 15.03
C GLU A 78 -19.09 1.54 15.74
N VAL A 79 -19.96 0.73 15.15
CA VAL A 79 -20.24 -0.63 15.58
C VAL A 79 -19.68 -1.63 14.57
N PRO A 80 -19.34 -2.85 14.98
CA PRO A 80 -18.88 -3.88 14.05
C PRO A 80 -19.94 -4.16 12.97
N LEU A 81 -19.49 -4.28 11.72
CA LEU A 81 -20.28 -4.82 10.62
C LEU A 81 -20.65 -6.28 10.89
N TYR A 82 -19.70 -7.05 11.42
CA TYR A 82 -19.87 -8.42 11.86
C TYR A 82 -18.70 -8.82 12.78
N THR A 83 -18.86 -9.96 13.45
CA THR A 83 -17.82 -10.54 14.32
C THR A 83 -17.44 -11.94 13.80
N ILE A 84 -16.13 -12.14 13.64
CA ILE A 84 -15.55 -13.44 13.34
C ILE A 84 -15.16 -14.10 14.66
N THR A 85 -15.62 -15.33 14.85
CA THR A 85 -15.48 -16.13 16.07
C THR A 85 -14.87 -17.49 15.73
N ALA A 86 -14.54 -18.27 16.76
CA ALA A 86 -14.11 -19.67 16.61
C ALA A 86 -15.03 -20.52 15.73
N ARG A 87 -16.33 -20.20 15.72
CA ARG A 87 -17.36 -20.99 15.04
C ARG A 87 -17.46 -20.72 13.54
N ASN A 88 -17.04 -19.53 13.08
CA ASN A 88 -17.25 -19.11 11.69
C ASN A 88 -15.98 -18.62 10.97
N TRP A 89 -14.82 -18.51 11.63
CA TRP A 89 -13.60 -17.99 10.99
C TRP A 89 -13.20 -18.71 9.70
N LYS A 90 -13.49 -20.01 9.60
CA LYS A 90 -13.23 -20.81 8.39
C LYS A 90 -14.01 -20.31 7.16
N GLN A 91 -15.17 -19.67 7.36
CA GLN A 91 -15.95 -19.04 6.29
C GLN A 91 -15.26 -17.78 5.74
N TYR A 92 -14.36 -17.18 6.52
CA TYR A 92 -13.61 -15.96 6.18
C TYR A 92 -12.13 -16.25 5.91
N ALA A 93 -11.72 -17.51 5.78
CA ALA A 93 -10.30 -17.89 5.74
C ALA A 93 -9.51 -17.17 4.63
N GLU A 94 -10.14 -16.90 3.49
CA GLU A 94 -9.53 -16.15 2.38
C GLU A 94 -9.20 -14.69 2.71
N HIS A 95 -9.86 -14.11 3.72
CA HIS A 95 -9.62 -12.75 4.22
C HIS A 95 -8.72 -12.71 5.45
N LEU A 96 -8.33 -13.87 6.00
CA LEU A 96 -7.53 -13.98 7.20
C LEU A 96 -6.11 -14.39 6.85
N THR A 97 -5.12 -13.67 7.38
CA THR A 97 -3.73 -14.11 7.27
C THR A 97 -3.53 -15.46 7.97
N VAL A 98 -2.52 -16.22 7.57
CA VAL A 98 -2.17 -17.49 8.23
C VAL A 98 -1.95 -17.32 9.74
N GLY A 99 -1.41 -16.18 10.17
CA GLY A 99 -1.25 -15.86 11.59
C GLY A 99 -2.58 -15.63 12.29
N THR A 100 -3.51 -14.93 11.64
CA THR A 100 -4.86 -14.71 12.16
C THR A 100 -5.67 -16.00 12.25
N GLN A 101 -5.54 -16.90 11.25
CA GLN A 101 -6.15 -18.23 11.30
C GLN A 101 -5.59 -19.04 12.47
N ALA A 102 -4.27 -19.04 12.66
CA ALA A 102 -3.63 -19.70 13.80
C ALA A 102 -4.07 -19.12 15.17
N MET A 103 -4.38 -17.82 15.24
CA MET A 103 -4.96 -17.22 16.46
C MET A 103 -6.35 -17.81 16.77
N PHE A 104 -7.21 -17.98 15.76
CA PHE A 104 -8.51 -18.64 15.95
C PHE A 104 -8.37 -20.12 16.32
N GLU A 105 -7.45 -20.85 15.71
CA GLU A 105 -7.20 -22.26 16.06
C GLU A 105 -6.71 -22.42 17.48
N LYS A 106 -5.85 -21.50 17.95
CA LYS A 106 -5.24 -21.59 19.27
C LYS A 106 -6.12 -21.03 20.39
N TYR A 107 -6.79 -19.91 20.15
CA TYR A 107 -7.48 -19.13 21.20
C TYR A 107 -8.96 -18.89 20.92
N GLY A 108 -9.49 -19.36 19.78
CA GLY A 108 -10.90 -19.14 19.45
C GLY A 108 -11.83 -19.77 20.49
N GLU A 109 -11.55 -21.00 20.93
CA GLU A 109 -12.36 -21.68 21.96
C GLU A 109 -12.27 -20.97 23.32
N ASP A 110 -11.21 -20.20 23.57
CA ASP A 110 -11.05 -19.37 24.77
C ASP A 110 -11.81 -18.02 24.67
N GLY A 111 -12.57 -17.82 23.59
CA GLY A 111 -13.38 -16.62 23.38
C GLY A 111 -12.69 -15.53 22.56
N TRP A 112 -11.54 -15.81 21.92
CA TRP A 112 -10.93 -14.84 21.02
C TRP A 112 -11.81 -14.63 19.77
N GLU A 113 -12.12 -13.37 19.49
CA GLU A 113 -12.93 -12.95 18.36
C GLU A 113 -12.35 -11.71 17.68
N MET A 114 -12.77 -11.48 16.43
CA MET A 114 -12.38 -10.33 15.64
C MET A 114 -13.62 -9.56 15.22
N HIS A 115 -13.75 -8.34 15.71
CA HIS A 115 -14.74 -7.39 15.23
C HIS A 115 -14.26 -6.74 13.95
N VAL A 116 -15.09 -6.80 12.90
CA VAL A 116 -14.81 -6.16 11.62
C VAL A 116 -15.61 -4.87 11.52
N TYR A 117 -14.94 -3.75 11.27
CA TYR A 117 -15.53 -2.41 11.17
C TYR A 117 -15.48 -1.89 9.73
N PRO A 118 -16.22 -0.81 9.39
CA PRO A 118 -16.08 -0.14 8.11
C PRO A 118 -14.64 0.27 7.81
N SER A 119 -14.23 0.14 6.54
CA SER A 119 -12.91 0.58 6.09
C SER A 119 -12.87 2.10 5.98
N HIS A 120 -11.80 2.72 6.48
CA HIS A 120 -11.52 4.16 6.30
C HIS A 120 -10.19 4.36 5.58
N ARG A 121 -10.17 5.15 4.50
CA ARG A 121 -8.95 5.48 3.74
C ARG A 121 -8.53 6.95 3.91
N GLY A 122 -8.43 7.40 5.16
CA GLY A 122 -8.02 8.76 5.53
C GLY A 122 -6.52 8.93 5.84
N ALA A 123 -5.65 8.02 5.40
CA ALA A 123 -4.22 8.17 5.63
C ALA A 123 -3.64 9.29 4.76
N VAL A 124 -3.26 10.39 5.40
CA VAL A 124 -2.68 11.58 4.74
C VAL A 124 -1.26 11.87 5.24
N ARG A 125 -0.52 12.70 4.50
CA ARG A 125 0.83 13.20 4.84
C ARG A 125 0.87 14.71 4.59
N PRO A 126 1.82 15.42 5.21
CA PRO A 126 2.04 16.84 4.91
C PRO A 126 2.42 17.06 3.44
N ASP A 127 2.08 18.21 2.87
CA ASP A 127 2.32 18.52 1.45
C ASP A 127 3.79 18.40 1.03
N TRP A 128 4.72 18.76 1.92
CA TRP A 128 6.15 18.65 1.63
C TRP A 128 6.56 17.20 1.37
N PHE A 129 5.90 16.25 2.04
CA PHE A 129 6.14 14.82 1.89
C PHE A 129 5.69 14.37 0.50
N TYR A 130 4.47 14.73 0.09
CA TYR A 130 3.96 14.43 -1.25
C TYR A 130 4.81 15.05 -2.37
N ALA A 131 5.27 16.29 -2.16
CA ALA A 131 6.18 16.94 -3.10
C ALA A 131 7.51 16.17 -3.23
N ASN A 132 8.03 15.64 -2.12
CA ASN A 132 9.24 14.81 -2.14
C ASN A 132 9.00 13.44 -2.76
N THR A 133 7.85 12.81 -2.53
CA THR A 133 7.47 11.56 -3.21
C THR A 133 7.50 11.73 -4.73
N LEU A 134 6.96 12.83 -5.26
CA LEU A 134 7.01 13.12 -6.69
C LEU A 134 8.44 13.33 -7.20
N LYS A 135 9.27 14.11 -6.46
CA LYS A 135 10.69 14.30 -6.80
C LYS A 135 11.45 12.97 -6.82
N ASN A 136 11.19 12.10 -5.84
CA ASN A 136 11.79 10.78 -5.75
C ASN A 136 11.40 9.91 -6.93
N ALA A 137 10.12 9.91 -7.31
CA ALA A 137 9.62 9.12 -8.45
C ALA A 137 10.35 9.48 -9.76
N THR A 138 10.69 10.75 -9.98
CA THR A 138 11.34 11.18 -11.23
C THR A 138 12.86 11.37 -11.13
N GLY A 139 13.41 11.38 -9.93
CA GLY A 139 14.78 11.85 -9.66
C GLY A 139 15.67 10.90 -8.87
N ALA A 140 15.11 9.93 -8.14
CA ALA A 140 15.90 8.99 -7.38
C ALA A 140 16.55 7.95 -8.30
N GLN A 141 17.86 7.73 -8.16
CA GLN A 141 18.60 6.76 -8.96
C GLN A 141 19.49 5.89 -8.08
N LEU A 142 19.52 4.58 -8.40
CA LEU A 142 20.53 3.68 -7.86
C LEU A 142 21.87 3.97 -8.55
N VAL A 143 22.89 4.20 -7.73
CA VAL A 143 24.27 4.45 -8.13
C VAL A 143 25.19 3.50 -7.35
N ASP A 144 26.49 3.53 -7.66
CA ASP A 144 27.51 2.70 -7.01
C ASP A 144 27.12 1.21 -6.98
N ASP A 145 26.76 0.67 -8.15
CA ASP A 145 26.30 -0.71 -8.33
C ASP A 145 25.10 -1.11 -7.43
N GLY A 146 24.24 -0.14 -7.11
CA GLY A 146 23.05 -0.34 -6.29
C GLY A 146 23.26 -0.18 -4.78
N GLN A 147 24.48 0.20 -4.37
CA GLN A 147 24.83 0.36 -2.96
C GLN A 147 24.47 1.74 -2.41
N ARG A 148 24.07 2.68 -3.28
CA ARG A 148 23.65 4.03 -2.89
C ARG A 148 22.50 4.53 -3.77
N ILE A 149 21.72 5.45 -3.21
CA ILE A 149 20.67 6.19 -3.92
C ILE A 149 21.09 7.66 -3.97
N GLU A 150 21.04 8.27 -5.16
CA GLU A 150 21.17 9.71 -5.37
C GLU A 150 19.80 10.34 -5.68
N GLY A 151 19.67 11.63 -5.42
CA GLY A 151 18.46 12.39 -5.75
C GLY A 151 17.23 12.04 -4.91
N ASN A 152 17.38 11.29 -3.82
CA ASN A 152 16.30 10.98 -2.89
C ASN A 152 16.13 12.07 -1.82
N TYR A 153 14.87 12.37 -1.53
CA TYR A 153 14.41 13.27 -0.49
C TYR A 153 13.67 12.47 0.59
N PRO A 154 13.61 12.97 1.83
CA PRO A 154 12.80 12.35 2.88
C PRO A 154 11.34 12.23 2.43
N GLY A 155 10.76 11.05 2.62
CA GLY A 155 9.43 10.66 2.20
C GLY A 155 9.18 9.20 2.55
#